data_AF-A0A6L7YQZ6-F1
#
_entry.id   AF-A0A6L7YQZ6-F1
#
_cell.length_a   1.000
_cell.length_b   1.000
_cell.length_c   1.000
_cell.angle_alpha   90.00
_cell.angle_beta   90.00
_cell.angle_gamma   90.00
#
_symmetry.space_group_name_H-M   'P 1'
#
loop_
_entity.id
_entity.type
_entity.pdbx_description
1 polymer ?
#
loop_
_entity_poly.entity_id
_entity_poly.type
_entity_poly.pdbx_seq_one_letter_code
_entity_poly.pdbx_strand_id
1 'polypeptide(L)' 'MATEEQVQVVMNALADPIACPECGVRVRFGDLECPRCGEDIYDQLKEWAEWLVDEVCGE' A
#
# COMPACT_ATOMS: atom_id res chain seq x y z
N MET A 1 2.87 -10.47 -20.41
CA MET A 1 3.30 -9.07 -20.19
C MET A 1 2.13 -8.38 -19.51
N ALA A 2 2.37 -7.52 -18.52
CA ALA A 2 1.30 -6.75 -17.90
C ALA A 2 0.63 -5.84 -18.96
N THR A 3 -0.68 -5.63 -18.86
CA THR A 3 -1.43 -4.71 -19.73
C THR A 3 -1.23 -3.26 -19.28
N GLU A 4 -1.52 -2.30 -20.16
CA GLU A 4 -1.49 -0.87 -19.81
C GLU A 4 -2.45 -0.55 -18.66
N GLU A 5 -3.61 -1.20 -18.61
CA GLU A 5 -4.60 -1.07 -17.54
C GLU A 5 -4.05 -1.56 -16.19
N GLN A 6 -3.43 -2.75 -16.17
CA GLN A 6 -2.79 -3.29 -14.97
C GLN A 6 -1.68 -2.37 -14.45
N VAL A 7 -0.86 -1.81 -15.36
CA VAL A 7 0.18 -0.84 -14.99
C VAL A 7 -0.44 0.42 -14.39
N GLN A 8 -1.52 0.94 -14.98
CA GLN A 8 -2.19 2.14 -14.47
C GLN A 8 -2.81 1.93 -13.08
N VAL A 9 -3.39 0.75 -12.81
CA VAL A 9 -3.92 0.40 -11.47
C VAL A 9 -2.80 0.44 -10.43
N VAL A 10 -1.67 -0.20 -10.71
CA VAL A 10 -0.50 -0.18 -9.80
C VAL A 10 0.01 1.25 -9.58
N MET A 11 0.11 2.06 -10.65
CA MET A 11 0.58 3.44 -10.53
C MET A 11 -0.35 4.31 -9.69
N ASN A 12 -1.67 4.13 -9.81
CA ASN A 12 -2.65 4.85 -9.00
C ASN A 12 -2.59 4.42 -7.52
N ALA A 13 -2.48 3.12 -7.25
CA ALA A 13 -2.37 2.61 -5.89
C ALA A 13 -1.09 3.10 -5.19
N LEU A 14 0.04 3.14 -5.90
CA LEU A 14 1.30 3.70 -5.39
C LEU A 14 1.28 5.23 -5.22
N ALA A 15 0.31 5.93 -5.81
CA ALA A 15 0.16 7.37 -5.62
C ALA A 15 -0.56 7.72 -4.30
N ASP A 16 -1.28 6.78 -3.69
CA ASP A 16 -2.03 7.00 -2.46
C ASP A 16 -1.26 6.47 -1.23
N PRO A 17 -0.75 7.35 -0.34
CA PRO A 17 0.04 6.93 0.81
C PRO A 17 -0.86 6.48 1.96
N ILE A 18 -0.55 5.31 2.51
CA ILE A 18 -1.22 4.77 3.71
C ILE A 18 -0.91 5.67 4.92
N ALA A 19 -1.94 5.99 5.69
CA ALA A 19 -1.79 6.70 6.96
C ALA A 19 -1.69 5.69 8.11
N CYS A 20 -0.74 5.91 9.02
CA CYS A 20 -0.65 5.16 10.26
C CYS A 20 -1.94 5.33 11.09
N PRO A 21 -2.55 4.26 11.61
CA PRO A 21 -3.84 4.32 12.30
C PRO A 21 -3.74 4.98 13.68
N GLU A 22 -2.56 4.89 14.32
CA GLU A 22 -2.33 5.47 15.66
C GLU A 22 -2.07 6.98 15.61
N CYS A 23 -1.20 7.43 14.70
CA CYS A 23 -0.71 8.81 14.70
C CYS A 23 -1.07 9.63 13.47
N GLY A 24 -1.71 9.01 12.46
CA GLY A 24 -2.11 9.63 11.20
C GLY A 24 -0.95 10.08 10.31
N VAL A 25 0.29 9.70 10.61
CA VAL A 25 1.42 10.04 9.75
C VAL A 25 1.32 9.26 8.45
N ARG A 26 1.63 9.91 7.33
CA ARG A 26 1.75 9.23 6.04
C ARG A 26 3.01 8.38 6.03
N VAL A 27 2.82 7.08 5.88
CA VAL A 27 3.88 6.08 5.76
C VAL A 27 4.32 6.03 4.31
N ARG A 28 5.62 5.85 4.07
CA ARG A 28 6.14 5.65 2.71
C ARG A 28 6.22 4.17 2.40
N PHE A 29 6.18 3.85 1.11
CA PHE A 29 6.41 2.49 0.65
C PHE A 29 7.80 2.01 1.10
N GLY A 30 7.84 0.86 1.77
CA GLY A 30 9.07 0.24 2.27
C GLY A 30 9.34 0.43 3.77
N ASP A 31 8.62 1.32 4.46
CA ASP A 31 8.61 1.33 5.93
C ASP A 31 7.79 0.13 6.43
N LEU A 32 8.32 -0.62 7.40
CA LEU A 32 7.58 -1.72 8.08
C LEU A 32 6.94 -1.26 9.40
N GLU A 33 7.47 -0.17 9.95
CA GLU A 33 7.04 0.46 11.19
C GLU A 33 6.80 1.94 10.96
N CYS A 34 5.89 2.54 11.71
CA CYS A 34 5.62 3.96 11.58
C CYS A 34 6.81 4.79 12.11
N PRO A 35 7.48 5.64 11.31
CA PRO A 35 8.67 6.38 11.71
C PRO A 35 8.42 7.45 12.79
N ARG A 36 7.14 7.77 13.07
CA ARG A 36 6.74 8.78 14.06
C ARG A 36 6.42 8.19 15.43
N CYS A 37 5.64 7.12 15.51
CA CYS A 37 5.17 6.54 16.77
C CYS A 37 5.75 5.16 17.08
N GLY A 38 6.37 4.50 16.10
CA GLY A 38 6.90 3.14 16.25
C GLY A 38 5.84 2.03 16.19
N GLU A 39 4.60 2.35 15.83
CA GLU A 39 3.54 1.34 15.63
C GLU A 39 3.92 0.39 14.48
N ASP A 40 3.65 -0.89 14.69
CA ASP A 40 3.80 -1.89 13.64
C ASP A 40 2.64 -1.76 12.65
N ILE A 41 2.98 -1.49 11.40
CA ILE A 41 2.03 -1.24 10.33
C ILE A 41 2.13 -2.31 9.25
N TYR A 42 2.88 -3.39 9.53
CA TYR A 42 3.12 -4.47 8.58
C TYR A 42 1.82 -5.13 8.14
N ASP A 43 0.92 -5.44 9.10
CA ASP A 43 -0.37 -6.05 8.79
C ASP A 43 -1.20 -5.19 7.83
N GLN A 44 -1.24 -3.87 8.04
CA GLN A 44 -1.98 -2.96 7.15
C GLN A 44 -1.36 -2.86 5.76
N LEU A 45 -0.02 -2.84 5.68
CA LEU A 45 0.69 -2.88 4.40
C LEU A 45 0.45 -4.19 3.66
N LYS A 46 0.37 -5.30 4.41
CA LYS A 46 0.07 -6.62 3.87
C LYS A 46 -1.35 -6.68 3.33
N GLU A 47 -2.34 -6.22 4.08
CA GLU A 47 -3.74 -6.16 3.64
C GLU A 47 -3.90 -5.30 2.38
N TRP A 48 -3.25 -4.13 2.34
CA TRP A 48 -3.23 -3.28 1.15
C TRP A 48 -2.57 -3.97 -0.06
N ALA A 49 -1.47 -4.69 0.15
CA ALA A 49 -0.79 -5.42 -0.91
C ALA A 49 -1.62 -6.60 -1.42
N GLU A 50 -2.29 -7.34 -0.53
CA GLU A 50 -3.21 -8.43 -0.90
C GLU A 50 -4.37 -7.90 -1.75
N TRP A 51 -4.97 -6.77 -1.35
CA TRP A 51 -5.99 -6.09 -2.15
C TRP A 51 -5.47 -5.65 -3.52
N LEU A 52 -4.28 -5.04 -3.59
CA LEU A 52 -3.72 -4.59 -4.87
C LEU A 52 -3.43 -5.77 -5.82
N VAL A 53 -2.96 -6.90 -5.28
CA VAL A 53 -2.74 -8.11 -6.08
C VAL A 53 -4.06 -8.63 -6.63
N ASP A 54 -5.11 -8.65 -5.81
CA ASP A 54 -6.46 -9.06 -6.23
C ASP A 54 -7.02 -8.11 -7.30
N GLU A 55 -6.87 -6.79 -7.14
CA GLU A 55 -7.34 -5.80 -8.12
C GLU A 55 -6.58 -5.89 -9.46
N VAL A 56 -5.27 -6.20 -9.44
CA VAL A 56 -4.45 -6.30 -10.66
C VAL A 56 -4.60 -7.65 -11.36
N CYS A 57 -4.87 -8.72 -10.60
CA CYS A 57 -4.98 -10.09 -11.10
C CYS A 57 -6.43 -10.59 -11.22
N GLY A 58 -7.39 -9.86 -10.66
CA GLY A 58 -8.82 -10.09 -10.76
C GLY A 58 -9.30 -9.90 -12.20
N GLU A 59 -10.22 -10.76 -12.60
CA GLU A 59 -10.70 -10.98 -13.97
C GLU A 59 -11.32 -9.74 -14.66
#